data_AF-A0A926XU68-F1
#
_entry.id   AF-A0A926XU68-F1
#
_cell.length_a   1.000
_cell.length_b   1.000
_cell.length_c   1.000
_cell.angle_alpha   90.00
_cell.angle_beta   90.00
_cell.angle_gamma   90.00
#
_symmetry.space_group_name_H-M   'P 1'
#
loop_
_entity.id
_entity.type
_entity.pdbx_description
1 polymer ?
#
loop_
_entity_poly.entity_id
_entity_poly.type
_entity_poly.pdbx_seq_one_letter_code
_entity_poly.pdbx_strand_id
1 'polypeptide(L)' 'MPTKLEVVTTYIESEVKQKLEEWAKGEDRSVSYIVARLIKKAITEREQPSTNNEVTISKEDRGS' A
#
# COMPACT_ATOMS: atom_id res chain seq x y z
N MET A 1 -10.54 -26.32 -0.81
CA MET A 1 -9.71 -26.02 -1.99
C MET A 1 -8.61 -25.08 -1.52
N PRO A 2 -7.31 -25.41 -1.69
CA PRO A 2 -6.24 -24.46 -1.36
C PRO A 2 -6.34 -23.23 -2.28
N THR A 3 -6.07 -22.05 -1.73
CA THR A 3 -6.04 -20.81 -2.51
C THR A 3 -4.91 -20.89 -3.54
N LYS A 4 -5.25 -20.76 -4.82
CA LYS A 4 -4.24 -20.66 -5.88
C LYS A 4 -3.64 -19.25 -5.83
N LEU A 5 -2.32 -19.18 -5.62
CA LEU A 5 -1.56 -17.92 -5.65
C LEU A 5 -0.89 -17.77 -7.02
N GLU A 6 -0.84 -16.54 -7.53
CA GLU A 6 -0.19 -16.19 -8.79
C GLU A 6 1.10 -15.40 -8.51
N VAL A 7 2.12 -15.55 -9.37
CA VAL A 7 3.43 -14.92 -9.20
C VAL A 7 3.52 -13.65 -10.06
N VAL A 8 4.07 -12.58 -9.49
CA VAL A 8 4.43 -11.34 -10.18
C VAL A 8 5.93 -11.11 -10.02
N THR A 9 6.62 -10.69 -11.09
CA THR A 9 8.06 -10.42 -11.08
C THR A 9 8.32 -9.00 -11.56
N THR A 10 9.22 -8.31 -10.85
CA THR A 10 9.67 -6.95 -11.21
C THR A 10 11.11 -6.74 -10.73
N TYR A 11 11.72 -5.65 -11.18
CA TYR A 11 13.02 -5.19 -10.71
C TYR A 11 12.84 -4.14 -9.61
N ILE A 12 13.70 -4.23 -8.59
CA ILE A 12 13.78 -3.25 -7.49
C ILE A 12 15.24 -2.90 -7.26
N GLU A 13 15.49 -1.76 -6.64
CA GLU A 13 16.83 -1.37 -6.21
C GLU A 13 17.39 -2.36 -5.18
N SER A 14 18.70 -2.59 -5.23
CA SER A 14 19.39 -3.51 -4.32
C SER A 14 19.20 -3.14 -2.85
N GLU A 15 19.19 -1.84 -2.53
CA GLU A 15 18.95 -1.35 -1.17
C GLU A 15 17.54 -1.70 -0.68
N VAL A 16 16.53 -1.60 -1.55
CA VAL A 16 15.15 -1.97 -1.23
C VAL A 16 15.06 -3.47 -0.95
N LYS A 17 15.72 -4.30 -1.75
CA LYS A 17 15.78 -5.75 -1.54
C LYS A 17 16.38 -6.08 -0.17
N GLN A 18 17.51 -5.46 0.18
CA GLN A 18 18.17 -5.68 1.45
C GLN A 18 17.27 -5.33 2.64
N LYS A 19 16.59 -4.17 2.60
CA LYS A 19 15.64 -3.77 3.64
C LYS A 19 14.50 -4.77 3.81
N LEU A 20 13.99 -5.35 2.71
CA LEU A 20 12.94 -6.38 2.77
C LEU A 20 13.44 -7.68 3.38
N GLU A 21 14.69 -8.08 3.11
CA GLU A 21 15.32 -9.27 3.70
C GLU A 21 15.54 -9.11 5.21
N GLU A 22 16.04 -7.95 5.64
CA GLU A 22 16.22 -7.62 7.05
C GLU A 22 14.88 -7.60 7.80
N TRP A 23 13.84 -7.02 7.20
CA TRP A 23 12.49 -7.02 7.77
C TRP A 23 11.93 -8.44 7.90
N ALA A 24 12.05 -9.25 6.84
CA ALA A 24 11.60 -10.64 6.84
C ALA A 24 12.28 -11.46 7.96
N LYS A 25 13.59 -11.26 8.14
CA LYS A 25 14.36 -11.89 9.23
C LYS A 25 13.87 -11.45 10.61
N GLY A 26 13.58 -10.17 10.80
CA GLY A 26 13.07 -9.64 12.08
C GLY A 26 11.71 -10.20 12.48
N GLU A 27 10.88 -10.60 11.51
CA GLU A 27 9.54 -11.16 11.77
C GLU A 27 9.47 -12.70 11.71
N ASP A 28 10.59 -13.40 11.47
CA ASP A 28 10.61 -14.85 11.18
C ASP A 28 9.63 -15.22 10.04
N ARG A 29 9.76 -14.51 8.92
CA ARG A 29 8.91 -14.64 7.74
C ARG A 29 9.75 -14.65 6.46
N SER A 30 9.12 -15.04 5.36
CA SER A 30 9.74 -14.94 4.03
C SER A 30 9.62 -13.53 3.46
N VAL A 31 10.54 -13.15 2.57
CA VAL A 31 10.44 -11.91 1.79
C VAL A 31 9.13 -11.85 1.00
N SER A 32 8.71 -12.97 0.41
CA SER A 32 7.43 -13.06 -0.31
C SER A 32 6.22 -12.74 0.57
N TYR A 33 6.25 -13.11 1.85
CA TYR A 33 5.20 -12.76 2.80
C TYR A 33 5.15 -11.26 3.06
N ILE A 34 6.31 -10.64 3.31
CA ILE A 34 6.41 -9.19 3.53
C ILE A 34 5.91 -8.43 2.31
N VAL A 35 6.36 -8.81 1.11
CA VAL A 35 5.96 -8.18 -0.14
C VAL A 35 4.46 -8.35 -0.40
N ALA A 36 3.90 -9.55 -0.21
CA ALA A 36 2.47 -9.78 -0.36
C ALA A 36 1.64 -8.93 0.60
N ARG A 37 2.08 -8.79 1.86
CA ARG A 37 1.43 -7.93 2.86
C ARG A 37 1.44 -6.46 2.44
N LEU A 38 2.57 -5.96 1.96
CA LEU A 38 2.72 -4.57 1.51
C LEU A 38 1.86 -4.28 0.26
N ILE A 39 1.88 -5.18 -0.73
CA ILE A 39 1.07 -5.04 -1.95
C ILE A 39 -0.43 -5.04 -1.61
N LYS A 40 -0.88 -5.95 -0.74
CA LYS A 40 -2.29 -6.02 -0.31
C LYS A 40 -2.72 -4.72 0.36
N LYS A 41 -1.86 -4.15 1.21
CA LYS A 41 -2.10 -2.85 1.86
C LYS A 41 -2.22 -1.73 0.82
N ALA A 42 -1.26 -1.63 -0.11
CA ALA A 42 -1.27 -0.60 -1.15
C ALA A 42 -2.49 -0.70 -2.08
N ILE A 43 -2.93 -1.91 -2.44
CA ILE A 43 -4.17 -2.12 -3.22
C ILE A 43 -5.38 -1.63 -2.42
N THR A 44 -5.47 -2.01 -1.15
CA THR A 44 -6.57 -1.57 -0.27
C THR A 44 -6.62 -0.04 -0.15
N GLU A 45 -5.47 0.60 0.02
CA GLU A 45 -5.36 2.07 0.08
C GLU A 45 -5.73 2.75 -1.23
N ARG A 46 -5.38 2.14 -2.37
CA ARG A 46 -5.74 2.63 -3.70
C ARG A 46 -7.23 2.49 -4.00
N GLU A 47 -7.85 1.43 -3.52
CA GLU A 47 -9.27 1.12 -3.74
C GLU A 47 -10.20 1.90 -2.80
N GLN A 48 -9.68 2.36 -1.66
CA GLN A 48 -10.43 3.28 -0.80
C GLN A 48 -10.57 4.62 -1.54
N PRO A 49 -11.81 5.07 -1.85
CA PRO A 49 -12.00 6.42 -2.37
C PRO A 49 -11.46 7.37 -1.31
N SER A 50 -10.51 8.21 -1.71
CA SER A 50 -10.04 9.31 -0.88
C SER A 50 -11.26 10.08 -0.42
N THR A 51 -11.59 10.01 0.86
CA THR A 51 -12.49 10.95 1.54
C THR A 51 -11.77 12.29 1.62
N ASN A 52 -11.40 12.85 0.48
CA ASN A 52 -11.17 14.28 0.33
C ASN A 52 -12.57 14.88 0.31
N ASN A 53 -13.12 15.10 1.51
CA ASN A 53 -14.06 16.19 1.70
C ASN A 53 -13.30 17.45 1.32
N GLU A 54 -13.44 17.82 0.06
CA GLU A 54 -13.37 19.20 -0.39
C GLU A 54 -14.25 20.00 0.56
N VAL A 55 -13.63 20.62 1.58
CA VAL A 55 -14.26 21.73 2.29
C VAL A 55 -14.26 22.86 1.27
N THR A 56 -15.28 22.83 0.41
CA THR A 56 -15.60 23.92 -0.49
C THR A 56 -15.70 25.18 0.36
N ILE A 57 -14.80 26.11 0.08
CA ILE A 57 -14.79 27.46 0.61
C ILE A 57 -16.15 28.08 0.28
N SER A 58 -17.05 28.20 1.26
CA SER A 58 -18.18 29.12 1.17
C SER A 58 -17.68 30.51 1.54
N LYS A 59 -17.09 31.21 0.56
CA LYS A 59 -17.12 32.66 0.53
C LYS A 59 -18.25 33.10 -0.39
N GLU A 60 -18.96 34.12 0.07
CA GLU A 60 -20.01 34.90 -0.60
C GLU A 60 -21.39 34.20 -0.58
N ASP A 61 -22.46 34.80 -0.05
CA ASP A 61 -22.91 36.13 -0.46
C ASP A 61 -23.97 36.76 0.48
N ARG A 62 -23.93 38.10 0.52
CA ARG A 62 -25.01 39.10 0.75
C ARG A 62 -25.53 39.38 2.16
N GLY A 63 -25.46 40.67 2.49
CA GLY A 63 -25.77 41.24 3.79
C GLY A 63 -27.23 41.60 4.02
N SER A 64 -27.43 42.31 5.13
CA SER A 64 -28.30 43.46 5.29
C SER A 64 -27.91 44.22 6.55
#